data_AF-A0A7K0VWU5-F1
#
_entry.id   AF-A0A7K0VWU5-F1
#
_cell.length_a   1.000
_cell.length_b   1.000
_cell.length_c   1.000
_cell.angle_alpha   90.00
_cell.angle_beta   90.00
_cell.angle_gamma   90.00
#
_symmetry.space_group_name_H-M   'P 1'
#
loop_
_entity.id
_entity.type
_entity.pdbx_description
1 polymer ?
#
loop_
_entity_poly.entity_id
_entity_poly.type
_entity_poly.pdbx_seq_one_letter_code
_entity_poly.pdbx_strand_id
1 'polypeptide(L)'
;MPSACYKSNSGTYVPRNNPATYFTNVASQCATQNIRLSATPSFSAPFTLIVPDQRSNTHDTSIAYGDQWLARFVPKVINSAQYQSGRTVLFITYDEDENAGNTSNPIATLVISPRTPAGRVSTSYFTHYSLLRTTEELLGLPLLGKARAAYSMKGSFRLG
;
A
#
# COMPACT_ATOMS: atom_id res chain seq x y z
N MET A 1 -6.84 -16.07 2.59
CA MET A 1 -7.89 -15.56 3.50
C MET A 1 -9.20 -16.30 3.25
N PRO A 2 -9.70 -17.08 4.24
CA PRO A 2 -10.92 -17.90 4.12
C PRO A 2 -12.24 -17.13 4.00
N SER A 3 -12.38 -16.00 4.70
CA SER A 3 -13.58 -15.15 4.67
C SER A 3 -13.21 -13.68 4.83
N ALA A 4 -14.16 -12.76 4.60
CA ALA A 4 -13.92 -11.34 4.85
C ALA A 4 -13.54 -11.09 6.31
N CYS A 5 -12.60 -10.18 6.55
CA CYS A 5 -12.11 -9.85 7.88
C CYS A 5 -11.62 -11.05 8.73
N TYR A 6 -11.03 -12.07 8.10
CA TYR A 6 -10.59 -13.27 8.81
C TYR A 6 -9.44 -12.97 9.79
N LYS A 7 -9.59 -13.41 11.04
CA LYS A 7 -8.71 -13.02 12.17
C LYS A 7 -7.66 -14.07 12.58
N SER A 8 -7.58 -15.19 11.87
CA SER A 8 -6.65 -16.29 12.19
C SER A 8 -5.69 -16.57 11.04
N ASN A 9 -4.55 -17.22 11.33
CA ASN A 9 -3.66 -17.73 10.29
C ASN A 9 -4.39 -18.80 9.45
N SER A 10 -4.17 -18.81 8.14
CA SER A 10 -4.70 -19.86 7.25
C SER A 10 -3.91 -19.94 5.95
N GLY A 11 -3.21 -21.06 5.74
CA GLY A 11 -2.30 -21.22 4.61
C GLY A 11 -1.27 -20.09 4.61
N THR A 12 -1.18 -19.34 3.51
CA THR A 12 -0.27 -18.19 3.34
C THR A 12 -0.84 -16.86 3.85
N TYR A 13 -2.04 -16.87 4.45
CA TYR A 13 -2.64 -15.67 5.04
C TYR A 13 -2.29 -15.54 6.52
N VAL A 14 -1.71 -14.39 6.87
CA VAL A 14 -1.39 -14.00 8.25
C VAL A 14 -2.10 -12.67 8.57
N PRO A 15 -3.03 -12.64 9.55
CA PRO A 15 -3.82 -11.46 9.87
C PRO A 15 -2.96 -10.34 10.46
N ARG A 16 -1.80 -10.63 11.06
CA ARG A 16 -0.88 -9.61 11.59
C ARG A 16 -0.41 -8.57 10.55
N ASN A 17 -0.42 -8.91 9.27
CA ASN A 17 -0.08 -7.99 8.18
C ASN A 17 -1.33 -7.29 7.60
N ASN A 18 -2.52 -7.59 8.12
CA ASN A 18 -3.81 -7.04 7.69
C ASN A 18 -4.35 -6.09 8.77
N PRO A 19 -4.05 -4.78 8.70
CA PRO A 19 -4.38 -3.85 9.78
C PRO A 19 -5.88 -3.78 10.09
N ALA A 20 -6.74 -3.92 9.08
CA ALA A 20 -8.19 -3.78 9.22
C ALA A 20 -8.79 -4.76 10.26
N THR A 21 -8.16 -5.92 10.50
CA THR A 21 -8.66 -6.92 11.46
C THR A 21 -8.54 -6.48 12.92
N TYR A 22 -7.73 -5.46 13.21
CA TYR A 22 -7.41 -4.98 14.56
C TYR A 22 -8.18 -3.71 14.96
N PHE A 23 -8.77 -2.98 14.01
CA PHE A 23 -9.53 -1.77 14.29
C PHE A 23 -11.00 -2.09 14.62
N THR A 24 -11.40 -1.87 15.86
CA THR A 24 -12.76 -2.15 16.33
C THR A 24 -13.79 -1.13 15.83
N ASN A 25 -13.37 0.12 15.62
CA ASN A 25 -14.22 1.21 15.14
C ASN A 25 -14.62 1.09 13.65
N VAL A 26 -14.03 0.13 12.91
CA VAL A 26 -14.37 -0.15 11.50
C VAL A 26 -14.77 -1.62 11.28
N ALA A 27 -15.20 -2.32 12.33
CA ALA A 27 -15.46 -3.75 12.27
C ALA A 27 -16.51 -4.13 11.19
N SER A 28 -17.54 -3.31 11.00
CA SER A 28 -18.58 -3.54 9.97
C SER A 28 -18.06 -3.32 8.55
N GLN A 29 -17.20 -2.31 8.34
CA GLN A 29 -16.51 -2.10 7.07
C GLN A 29 -15.51 -3.23 6.81
N CYS A 30 -14.75 -3.67 7.82
CA CYS A 30 -13.84 -4.80 7.67
C CYS A 30 -14.58 -6.05 7.18
N ALA A 31 -15.75 -6.36 7.74
CA ALA A 31 -16.56 -7.52 7.35
C ALA A 31 -17.04 -7.51 5.89
N THR A 32 -17.00 -6.36 5.21
CA THR A 32 -17.48 -6.21 3.81
C THR A 32 -16.41 -5.76 2.82
N GLN A 33 -15.38 -5.06 3.29
CA GLN A 33 -14.36 -4.41 2.44
C GLN A 33 -12.97 -5.06 2.57
N ASN A 34 -12.68 -5.75 3.68
CA ASN A 34 -11.44 -6.51 3.83
C ASN A 34 -11.65 -7.93 3.28
N ILE A 35 -11.50 -8.05 1.96
CA ILE A 35 -11.83 -9.25 1.19
C ILE A 35 -10.60 -9.88 0.54
N ARG A 36 -10.73 -11.14 0.11
CA ARG A 36 -9.64 -11.83 -0.60
C ARG A 36 -9.44 -11.16 -1.95
N LEU A 37 -8.18 -10.88 -2.30
CA LEU A 37 -7.83 -10.36 -3.62
C LEU A 37 -8.29 -11.32 -4.73
N SER A 38 -9.15 -10.83 -5.63
CA SER A 38 -9.63 -11.59 -6.79
C SER A 38 -8.62 -11.58 -7.94
N ALA A 39 -8.81 -12.48 -8.91
CA ALA A 39 -7.99 -12.48 -10.13
C ALA A 39 -8.17 -11.21 -10.97
N THR A 40 -9.35 -10.61 -10.92
CA THR A 40 -9.78 -9.38 -11.60
C THR A 40 -10.25 -8.36 -10.57
N PRO A 41 -9.33 -7.72 -9.83
CA PRO A 41 -9.69 -6.76 -8.80
C PRO A 41 -10.37 -5.52 -9.39
N SER A 42 -11.34 -4.97 -8.66
CA SER A 42 -11.86 -3.63 -8.93
C SER A 42 -11.01 -2.59 -8.23
N PHE A 43 -10.72 -1.48 -8.91
CA PHE A 43 -10.04 -0.31 -8.35
C PHE A 43 -10.97 0.91 -8.24
N SER A 44 -12.29 0.69 -8.20
CA SER A 44 -13.27 1.78 -8.13
C SER A 44 -13.34 2.48 -6.77
N ALA A 45 -12.77 1.88 -5.71
CA ALA A 45 -12.70 2.51 -4.41
C ALA A 45 -11.71 3.69 -4.42
N PRO A 46 -11.97 4.78 -3.68
CA PRO A 46 -11.04 5.91 -3.57
C PRO A 46 -9.67 5.49 -2.99
N PHE A 47 -9.66 4.46 -2.14
CA PHE A 47 -8.47 3.89 -1.54
C PHE A 47 -8.57 2.36 -1.54
N THR A 48 -7.49 1.70 -1.94
CA THR A 48 -7.34 0.25 -1.92
C THR A 48 -5.98 -0.11 -1.35
N LEU A 49 -5.95 -0.88 -0.26
CA LEU A 49 -4.74 -1.48 0.28
C LEU A 49 -4.67 -2.95 -0.17
N ILE A 50 -3.57 -3.32 -0.81
CA ILE A 50 -3.29 -4.71 -1.18
C ILE A 50 -2.16 -5.21 -0.30
N VAL A 51 -2.45 -6.24 0.49
CA VAL A 51 -1.45 -6.95 1.30
C VAL A 51 -1.21 -8.31 0.62
N PRO A 52 -0.01 -8.55 0.04
CA PRO A 52 0.32 -9.85 -0.53
C PRO A 52 0.28 -10.95 0.54
N ASP A 53 0.10 -12.19 0.10
CA ASP A 53 0.23 -13.34 1.00
C ASP A 53 1.71 -13.58 1.36
N GLN A 54 1.99 -14.46 2.33
CA GLN A 54 3.36 -14.76 2.76
C GLN A 54 4.28 -15.18 1.61
N ARG A 55 3.76 -15.80 0.54
CA ARG A 55 4.61 -16.17 -0.60
C ARG A 55 5.07 -14.95 -1.39
N SER A 56 4.27 -13.89 -1.42
CA SER A 56 4.45 -12.77 -2.34
C SER A 56 4.87 -11.48 -1.63
N ASN A 57 5.11 -11.52 -0.32
CA ASN A 57 5.47 -10.36 0.51
C ASN A 57 6.98 -10.06 0.55
N THR A 58 7.81 -10.83 -0.16
CA THR A 58 9.28 -10.73 -0.21
C THR A 58 10.04 -10.95 1.11
N HIS A 59 9.34 -11.34 2.18
CA HIS A 59 9.94 -11.74 3.45
C HIS A 59 10.05 -13.27 3.53
N ASP A 60 8.96 -14.01 3.28
CA ASP A 60 8.99 -15.48 3.39
C ASP A 60 9.50 -16.17 2.10
N THR A 61 9.79 -15.39 1.05
CA THR A 61 10.38 -15.85 -0.22
C THR A 61 11.40 -14.83 -0.74
N SER A 62 12.05 -15.13 -1.86
CA SER A 62 13.03 -14.22 -2.46
C SER A 62 12.38 -12.95 -3.02
N ILE A 63 13.15 -11.87 -3.07
CA ILE A 63 12.78 -10.62 -3.75
C ILE A 63 12.33 -10.91 -5.20
N ALA A 64 13.04 -11.80 -5.91
CA ALA A 64 12.68 -12.20 -7.27
C ALA A 64 11.28 -12.83 -7.37
N TYR A 65 10.83 -13.58 -6.36
CA TYR A 65 9.49 -14.16 -6.35
C TYR A 65 8.40 -13.09 -6.19
N GLY A 66 8.59 -12.16 -5.25
CA GLY A 66 7.67 -11.04 -5.08
C GLY A 66 7.68 -10.08 -6.28
N ASP A 67 8.83 -9.86 -6.91
CA ASP A 67 8.95 -9.09 -8.14
C ASP A 67 8.17 -9.74 -9.30
N GLN A 68 8.27 -11.07 -9.47
CA GLN A 68 7.44 -11.78 -10.43
C GLN A 68 5.94 -11.65 -10.15
N TRP A 69 5.54 -11.57 -8.87
CA TRP A 69 4.16 -11.30 -8.50
C TRP A 69 3.74 -9.88 -8.89
N LEU A 70 4.57 -8.87 -8.59
CA LEU A 70 4.34 -7.48 -9.00
C LEU A 70 4.29 -7.33 -10.52
N ALA A 71 5.16 -8.00 -11.27
CA ALA A 71 5.18 -7.99 -12.72
C ALA A 71 3.86 -8.47 -13.35
N ARG A 72 3.10 -9.33 -12.65
CA ARG A 72 1.75 -9.76 -13.05
C ARG A 72 0.64 -8.87 -12.49
N PHE A 73 0.84 -8.28 -11.31
CA PHE A 73 -0.19 -7.50 -10.62
C PHE A 73 -0.23 -6.04 -11.08
N VAL A 74 0.92 -5.37 -11.18
CA VAL A 74 1.05 -3.96 -11.55
C VAL A 74 0.37 -3.66 -12.90
N PRO A 75 0.51 -4.48 -13.96
CA PRO A 75 -0.25 -4.29 -15.21
C PRO A 75 -1.77 -4.19 -15.01
N LYS A 76 -2.35 -4.90 -14.04
CA LYS A 76 -3.79 -4.82 -13.74
C LYS A 76 -4.18 -3.44 -13.21
N VAL A 77 -3.31 -2.82 -12.43
CA VAL A 77 -3.50 -1.48 -11.86
C VAL A 77 -3.32 -0.43 -12.96
N ILE A 78 -2.18 -0.43 -13.66
CA ILE A 78 -1.84 0.64 -14.60
C ILE A 78 -2.69 0.62 -15.88
N ASN A 79 -3.26 -0.54 -16.24
CA ASN A 79 -4.21 -0.67 -17.35
C ASN A 79 -5.67 -0.44 -16.92
N SER A 80 -5.94 -0.16 -15.64
CA SER A 80 -7.29 0.16 -15.18
C SER A 80 -7.73 1.55 -15.68
N ALA A 81 -9.04 1.71 -15.88
CA ALA A 81 -9.62 3.01 -16.26
C ALA A 81 -9.31 4.10 -15.21
N GLN A 82 -9.27 3.73 -13.92
CA GLN A 82 -8.97 4.65 -12.82
C GLN A 82 -7.54 5.19 -12.93
N TYR A 83 -6.54 4.33 -13.15
CA TYR A 83 -5.17 4.78 -13.35
C TYR A 83 -5.01 5.60 -14.64
N GLN A 84 -5.58 5.13 -15.75
CA GLN A 84 -5.51 5.83 -17.04
C GLN A 84 -6.21 7.20 -17.03
N SER A 85 -7.19 7.43 -16.14
CA SER A 85 -7.80 8.74 -15.96
C SER A 85 -6.86 9.81 -15.39
N GLY A 86 -5.66 9.43 -14.94
CA GLY A 86 -4.68 10.35 -14.34
C GLY A 86 -5.02 10.77 -12.91
N ARG A 87 -5.94 10.06 -12.25
CA ARG A 87 -6.45 10.34 -10.89
C ARG A 87 -6.01 9.33 -9.84
N THR A 88 -5.31 8.26 -10.21
CA THR A 88 -4.81 7.25 -9.28
C THR A 88 -3.29 7.30 -9.19
N VAL A 89 -2.78 7.13 -7.98
CA VAL A 89 -1.37 6.91 -7.69
C VAL A 89 -1.24 5.50 -7.11
N LEU A 90 -0.29 4.73 -7.62
CA LEU A 90 0.10 3.45 -7.06
C LEU A 90 1.35 3.65 -6.20
N PHE A 91 1.25 3.30 -4.92
CA PHE A 91 2.39 3.18 -4.03
C PHE A 91 2.71 1.70 -3.84
N ILE A 92 3.99 1.35 -3.96
CA ILE A 92 4.51 0.03 -3.54
C ILE A 92 5.51 0.32 -2.44
N THR A 93 5.28 -0.25 -1.26
CA THR A 93 6.08 0.02 -0.06
C THR A 93 6.18 -1.24 0.80
N TYR A 94 7.08 -1.21 1.76
CA TYR A 94 7.31 -2.26 2.76
C TYR A 94 6.89 -1.75 4.14
N ASP A 95 6.55 -2.64 5.06
CA ASP A 95 6.22 -2.34 6.46
C ASP A 95 7.46 -2.19 7.35
N GLU A 96 8.52 -2.94 7.03
CA GLU A 96 9.81 -2.85 7.69
C GLU A 96 10.98 -3.26 6.79
N ASP A 97 12.19 -2.95 7.25
CA ASP A 97 13.43 -3.59 6.86
C ASP A 97 13.64 -4.88 7.67
N GLU A 98 14.59 -5.70 7.22
CA GLU A 98 14.94 -6.97 7.90
C GLU A 98 15.94 -6.73 9.06
N ASN A 99 16.44 -5.51 9.24
CA ASN A 99 17.59 -5.26 10.11
C ASN A 99 17.18 -4.76 11.49
N ALA A 100 16.94 -5.70 12.41
CA ALA A 100 16.60 -5.44 13.80
C ALA A 100 17.60 -4.53 14.57
N GLY A 101 18.83 -4.35 14.08
CA GLY A 101 19.83 -3.46 14.66
C GLY A 101 19.80 -2.03 14.14
N ASN A 102 19.11 -1.76 13.03
CA ASN A 102 19.03 -0.45 12.41
C ASN A 102 17.76 0.29 12.84
N THR A 103 17.89 1.21 13.79
CA THR A 103 16.75 2.00 14.27
C THR A 103 16.17 2.96 13.22
N SER A 104 16.87 3.20 12.11
CA SER A 104 16.37 4.03 11.02
C SER A 104 15.38 3.31 10.10
N ASN A 105 15.37 1.97 10.09
CA ASN A 105 14.45 1.11 9.34
C ASN A 105 14.12 1.63 7.90
N PRO A 106 15.14 1.76 7.03
CA PRO A 106 14.93 2.26 5.67
C PRO A 106 14.25 1.21 4.80
N ILE A 107 13.11 1.60 4.23
CA ILE A 107 12.31 0.77 3.34
C ILE A 107 12.31 1.33 1.91
N ALA A 108 12.11 0.44 0.93
CA ALA A 108 11.82 0.87 -0.42
C ALA A 108 10.39 1.43 -0.52
N THR A 109 10.22 2.55 -1.22
CA THR A 109 8.90 3.09 -1.58
C THR A 109 8.92 3.60 -3.01
N LEU A 110 8.09 3.00 -3.86
CA LEU A 110 7.92 3.37 -5.26
C LEU A 110 6.63 4.20 -5.40
N VAL A 111 6.72 5.31 -6.13
CA VAL A 111 5.57 6.17 -6.45
C VAL A 111 5.32 6.14 -7.94
N ILE A 112 4.23 5.49 -8.35
CA ILE A 112 3.89 5.24 -9.74
C ILE A 112 2.61 6.03 -10.05
N SER A 113 2.73 7.05 -10.90
CA SER A 113 1.62 7.91 -11.31
C SER A 113 1.85 8.44 -12.72
N PRO A 114 0.79 8.69 -13.51
CA PRO A 114 0.91 9.40 -14.80
C PRO A 114 1.51 10.81 -14.69
N ARG A 115 1.54 11.40 -13.49
CA ARG A 115 2.06 12.76 -13.23
C ARG A 115 3.50 12.78 -12.73
N THR A 116 4.00 11.67 -12.19
CA THR A 116 5.36 11.57 -11.68
C THR A 116 6.32 11.45 -12.87
N PRO A 117 7.35 12.32 -13.00
CA PRO A 117 8.36 12.16 -14.05
C PRO A 117 9.04 10.79 -13.96
N ALA A 118 9.22 10.11 -15.10
CA ALA A 118 9.92 8.84 -15.14
C ALA A 118 11.35 9.00 -14.58
N GLY A 119 11.77 8.05 -13.75
CA GLY A 119 13.09 8.09 -13.10
C GLY A 119 13.23 9.12 -11.98
N ARG A 120 12.14 9.77 -11.53
CA ARG A 120 12.18 10.72 -10.40
C ARG A 120 12.61 10.01 -9.12
N VAL A 121 13.68 10.52 -8.52
CA VAL A 121 14.13 10.16 -7.17
C VAL A 121 13.99 11.39 -6.26
N SER A 122 13.47 11.20 -5.05
CA SER A 122 13.48 12.23 -4.00
C SER A 122 14.47 11.83 -2.91
N THR A 123 15.25 12.80 -2.44
CA THR A 123 16.17 12.66 -1.30
C THR A 123 15.56 13.16 0.02
N SER A 124 14.27 13.53 0.01
CA SER A 124 13.56 13.97 1.20
C SER A 124 13.37 12.81 2.18
N TYR A 125 13.40 13.11 3.48
CA TYR A 125 13.12 12.13 4.51
C TYR A 125 11.62 11.87 4.62
N PHE A 126 11.21 10.62 4.38
CA PHE A 126 9.82 10.18 4.48
C PHE A 126 9.69 9.02 5.47
N THR A 127 8.51 8.91 6.05
CA THR A 127 8.09 7.81 6.93
C THR A 127 6.72 7.31 6.49
N HIS A 128 6.20 6.24 7.11
CA HIS A 128 4.81 5.84 6.91
C HIS A 128 3.80 6.95 7.20
N TYR A 129 4.10 7.89 8.10
CA TYR A 129 3.25 9.05 8.32
C TYR A 129 3.24 10.02 7.13
N SER A 130 4.31 10.05 6.34
CA SER A 130 4.38 10.82 5.09
C SER A 130 3.46 10.20 4.02
N LEU A 131 3.44 8.86 3.93
CA LEU A 131 2.52 8.13 3.07
C LEU A 131 1.06 8.34 3.50
N LEU A 132 0.77 8.26 4.82
CA LEU A 132 -0.57 8.54 5.36
C LEU A 132 -1.00 9.97 5.05
N ARG A 133 -0.15 10.98 5.35
CA ARG A 133 -0.44 12.38 5.04
C ARG A 133 -0.75 12.58 3.55
N THR A 134 0.08 12.01 2.69
CA THR A 134 -0.10 12.11 1.23
C THR A 134 -1.43 11.51 0.80
N THR A 135 -1.80 10.36 1.38
CA THR A 135 -3.07 9.68 1.10
C THR A 135 -4.26 10.53 1.54
N GLU A 136 -4.23 11.06 2.76
CA GLU A 136 -5.27 11.95 3.30
C GLU A 136 -5.43 13.21 2.45
N GLU A 137 -4.32 13.86 2.05
CA GLU A 137 -4.34 15.06 1.20
C GLU A 137 -4.83 14.78 -0.23
N LEU A 138 -4.59 13.58 -0.79
CA LEU A 138 -5.10 13.19 -2.11
C LEU A 138 -6.60 12.87 -2.07
N LEU A 139 -7.09 12.35 -0.95
CA LEU A 139 -8.50 12.01 -0.73
C LEU A 139 -9.33 13.17 -0.18
N GLY A 140 -8.71 14.29 0.17
CA GLY A 140 -9.38 15.43 0.81
C GLY A 140 -9.84 15.15 2.24
N LEU A 141 -9.13 14.26 2.96
CA LEU A 141 -9.45 13.87 4.33
C LEU A 141 -8.68 14.71 5.35
N PRO A 142 -9.22 14.90 6.58
CA PRO A 142 -8.46 15.48 7.68
C PRO A 142 -7.24 14.63 8.04
N LEU A 143 -6.15 15.28 8.42
CA LEU A 143 -4.91 14.58 8.79
C LEU A 143 -5.00 13.91 10.16
N LEU A 144 -4.60 12.65 10.28
CA LEU A 144 -4.64 11.88 11.54
C LEU A 144 -3.28 11.89 12.26
N GLY A 145 -3.32 12.04 13.59
CA GLY A 145 -2.15 11.83 14.46
C GLY A 145 -0.85 12.49 13.94
N LYS A 146 0.21 11.68 13.83
CA LYS A 146 1.54 12.12 13.38
C LYS A 146 1.59 12.53 11.90
N ALA A 147 0.60 12.19 11.07
CA ALA A 147 0.54 12.68 9.69
C ALA A 147 0.45 14.20 9.61
N ARG A 148 -0.12 14.87 10.63
CA ARG A 148 -0.18 16.34 10.74
C ARG A 148 1.19 17.02 10.66
N ALA A 149 2.21 16.38 11.21
CA ALA A 149 3.57 16.89 11.26
C ALA A 149 4.50 16.26 10.21
N ALA A 150 4.03 15.24 9.48
CA ALA A 150 4.84 14.56 8.47
C ALA A 150 4.99 15.41 7.19
N TYR A 151 6.04 15.18 6.42
CA TYR A 151 6.20 15.79 5.10
C TYR A 151 5.35 15.07 4.06
N SER A 152 4.62 15.83 3.24
CA SER A 152 3.84 15.25 2.14
C SER A 152 4.74 14.87 0.97
N MET A 153 4.46 13.73 0.35
CA MET A 153 5.15 13.26 -0.85
C MET A 153 4.63 13.99 -2.11
N LYS A 154 3.49 14.71 -2.04
CA LYS A 154 2.86 15.37 -3.19
C LYS A 154 3.82 16.28 -3.97
N GLY A 155 4.56 17.14 -3.27
CA GLY A 155 5.52 18.06 -3.91
C GLY A 155 6.70 17.32 -4.57
N SER A 156 7.23 16.28 -3.91
CA SER A 156 8.36 15.52 -4.42
C SER A 156 8.05 14.75 -5.70
N PHE A 157 6.80 14.30 -5.86
CA PHE A 157 6.36 13.42 -6.95
C PHE A 157 5.26 14.02 -7.84
N ARG A 158 4.92 15.31 -7.69
CA ARG A 158 3.88 16.01 -8.47
C ARG A 158 2.50 15.33 -8.40
N LEU A 159 2.11 14.93 -7.20
CA LEU A 159 0.80 14.29 -6.97
C LEU A 159 -0.23 15.38 -6.65
N GLY A 160 -1.25 15.52 -7.50
CA GLY A 160 -2.29 16.55 -7.42
C GLY A 160 -2.82 16.92 -8.80
#